data_AF-A0A9X2APG0-F1
#
_entry.id   AF-A0A9X2APG0-F1
#
_cell.length_a   1.000
_cell.length_b   1.000
_cell.length_c   1.000
_cell.angle_alpha   90.00
_cell.angle_beta   90.00
_cell.angle_gamma   90.00
#
_symmetry.space_group_name_H-M   'P 1'
#
loop_
_entity.id
_entity.type
_entity.pdbx_description
1 polymer ?
#
loop_
_entity_poly.entity_id
_entity_poly.type
_entity_poly.pdbx_seq_one_letter_code
_entity_poly.pdbx_strand_id
1 'polypeptide(L)'
;MILHVAAHYRCVGEQQIHEPIAQQTGLSDEVLAAIRANAPPPLGTARQRLLAEVANELLTTKKLSAALYERAVRELGERTLIEVVGILGYYALVAYTLNAFEMRLE
;
A
#
# COMPACT_ATOMS: atom_id res chain seq x y z
N MET A 1 -0.08 1.65 -3.25
CA MET A 1 -0.87 0.61 -2.55
C MET A 1 -0.07 -0.68 -2.39
N ILE A 2 0.34 -1.33 -3.48
CA ILE A 2 1.04 -2.62 -3.45
C ILE A 2 2.31 -2.56 -2.58
N LEU A 3 3.17 -1.55 -2.75
CA LEU A 3 4.35 -1.39 -1.90
C LEU A 3 4.05 -1.21 -0.39
N HIS A 4 2.87 -0.69 -0.02
CA HIS A 4 2.48 -0.66 1.40
C HIS A 4 2.16 -2.07 1.93
N VAL A 5 1.57 -2.93 1.08
CA VAL A 5 1.34 -4.34 1.40
C VAL A 5 2.67 -5.08 1.53
N ALA A 6 3.54 -4.94 0.53
CA ALA A 6 4.88 -5.53 0.53
C ALA A 6 5.67 -5.14 1.80
N ALA A 7 5.69 -3.86 2.16
CA ALA A 7 6.34 -3.38 3.38
C ALA A 7 5.70 -3.96 4.66
N HIS A 8 4.36 -3.92 4.76
CA HIS A 8 3.64 -4.42 5.93
C HIS A 8 3.87 -5.91 6.19
N TYR A 9 3.84 -6.73 5.14
CA TYR A 9 4.08 -8.18 5.23
C TYR A 9 5.55 -8.57 5.12
N ARG A 10 6.47 -7.61 4.95
CA ARG A 10 7.90 -7.84 4.70
C ARG A 10 8.15 -8.76 3.50
N CYS A 11 7.36 -8.57 2.43
CA CYS A 11 7.43 -9.40 1.23
C CYS A 11 8.47 -8.87 0.24
N VAL A 12 9.63 -9.54 0.19
CA VAL A 12 10.75 -9.14 -0.68
C VAL A 12 10.40 -9.31 -2.16
N GLY A 13 9.77 -10.42 -2.55
CA GLY A 13 9.42 -10.67 -3.95
C GLY A 13 8.45 -9.62 -4.48
N GLU A 14 7.41 -9.29 -3.72
CA GLU A 14 6.44 -8.25 -4.11
C GLU A 14 7.11 -6.87 -4.20
N GLN A 15 8.00 -6.55 -3.25
CA GLN A 15 8.78 -5.32 -3.26
C GLN A 15 9.64 -5.21 -4.53
N GLN A 16 10.42 -6.24 -4.85
CA GLN A 16 11.31 -6.25 -6.03
C GLN A 16 10.55 -6.09 -7.34
N ILE A 17 9.36 -6.71 -7.46
CA ILE A 17 8.55 -6.65 -8.67
C ILE A 17 7.92 -5.25 -8.83
N HIS A 18 7.39 -4.67 -7.75
CA HIS A 18 6.56 -3.47 -7.85
C HIS A 18 7.31 -2.16 -7.66
N GLU A 19 8.50 -2.17 -7.05
CA GLU A 19 9.27 -0.96 -6.85
C GLU A 19 9.75 -0.31 -8.17
N PRO A 20 10.28 -1.06 -9.17
CA PRO A 20 10.63 -0.50 -10.46
C PRO A 20 9.41 0.11 -11.20
N ILE A 21 8.24 -0.53 -11.07
CA ILE A 21 6.99 -0.02 -11.64
C ILE A 21 6.60 1.31 -10.96
N ALA A 22 6.72 1.38 -9.63
CA ALA A 22 6.41 2.59 -8.89
C ALA A 22 7.36 3.75 -9.24
N GLN A 23 8.65 3.48 -9.46
CA GLN A 23 9.61 4.46 -9.98
C GLN A 23 9.18 5.02 -11.34
N GLN A 24 8.73 4.16 -12.26
CA GLN A 24 8.24 4.59 -13.58
C GLN A 24 7.00 5.48 -13.52
N THR A 25 6.22 5.40 -12.43
CA THR A 25 5.06 6.29 -12.20
C THR A 25 5.44 7.66 -11.60
N GLY A 26 6.74 7.91 -11.37
CA GLY A 26 7.25 9.19 -10.88
C GLY A 26 7.29 9.33 -9.35
N LEU A 27 7.22 8.23 -8.59
CA LEU A 27 7.52 8.29 -7.15
C LEU A 27 9.03 8.52 -6.94
N SER A 28 9.38 9.43 -6.04
CA SER A 28 10.78 9.69 -5.68
C SER A 28 11.38 8.54 -4.88
N ASP A 29 12.70 8.39 -4.96
CA ASP A 29 13.43 7.39 -4.15
C ASP A 29 13.22 7.58 -2.64
N GLU A 30 13.03 8.83 -2.20
CA GLU A 30 12.69 9.15 -0.80
C GLU A 30 11.34 8.55 -0.39
N VAL A 31 10.31 8.67 -1.23
CA VAL A 31 9.00 8.06 -0.99
C VAL A 31 9.11 6.55 -0.94
N LEU A 32 9.83 5.95 -1.89
CA LEU A 32 9.99 4.50 -1.97
C LEU A 32 10.76 3.95 -0.77
N ALA A 33 11.84 4.62 -0.36
CA ALA A 33 12.60 4.28 0.83
C ALA A 33 11.75 4.34 2.10
N ALA A 34 10.93 5.38 2.26
CA ALA A 34 10.04 5.50 3.41
C ALA A 34 8.98 4.39 3.43
N ILE A 35 8.36 4.07 2.28
CA ILE A 35 7.41 2.95 2.19
C ILE A 35 8.10 1.63 2.54
N ARG A 36 9.30 1.36 2.00
CA ARG A 36 10.05 0.13 2.28
C ARG A 36 10.37 -0.01 3.77
N ALA A 37 10.68 1.09 4.45
CA ALA A 37 10.90 1.14 5.89
C ALA A 37 9.62 1.02 6.73
N ASN A 38 8.45 0.86 6.08
CA ASN A 38 7.12 0.93 6.69
C ASN A 38 6.93 2.21 7.53
N ALA A 39 7.51 3.31 7.08
CA ALA A 39 7.45 4.64 7.68
C ALA A 39 6.51 5.55 6.88
N PRO A 40 6.00 6.65 7.46
CA PRO A 40 5.17 7.61 6.73
C PRO A 40 5.94 8.22 5.54
N PRO A 41 5.51 7.99 4.29
CA PRO A 41 6.21 8.55 3.13
C PRO A 41 5.88 10.03 2.90
N PRO A 42 6.84 10.85 2.44
CA PRO A 42 6.61 12.26 2.11
C PRO A 42 5.84 12.40 0.78
N LEU A 43 4.55 12.10 0.81
CA LEU A 43 3.69 12.15 -0.36
C LEU A 43 3.24 13.58 -0.69
N GLY A 44 3.38 13.99 -1.95
CA GLY A 44 3.13 15.35 -2.39
C GLY A 44 1.66 15.78 -2.34
N THR A 45 0.71 14.88 -2.63
CA THR A 45 -0.72 15.23 -2.71
C THR A 45 -1.53 14.77 -1.50
N ALA A 46 -2.60 15.51 -1.17
CA ALA A 46 -3.56 15.13 -0.13
C ALA A 46 -4.21 13.77 -0.43
N ARG A 47 -4.51 13.51 -1.70
CA ARG A 47 -5.06 12.23 -2.17
C ARG A 47 -4.12 11.06 -1.88
N GLN A 48 -2.83 11.19 -2.20
CA GLN A 48 -1.84 10.15 -1.91
C GLN A 48 -1.70 9.90 -0.41
N ARG A 49 -1.64 10.97 0.40
CA ARG A 49 -1.57 10.85 1.86
C ARG A 49 -2.77 10.10 2.44
N LEU A 50 -3.98 10.42 1.98
CA LEU A 50 -5.20 9.74 2.41
C LEU A 50 -5.22 8.26 2.00
N LEU A 51 -4.77 7.94 0.78
CA LEU A 51 -4.64 6.55 0.33
C LEU A 51 -3.63 5.75 1.18
N ALA A 52 -2.49 6.35 1.53
CA ALA A 52 -1.49 5.73 2.39
C ALA A 52 -2.01 5.54 3.83
N GLU A 53 -2.77 6.49 4.36
CA GLU A 53 -3.41 6.39 5.67
C GLU A 53 -4.44 5.26 5.71
N VAL A 54 -5.31 5.18 4.70
CA VAL A 54 -6.28 4.07 4.52
C VAL A 54 -5.55 2.73 4.43
N ALA A 55 -4.47 2.65 3.64
CA ALA A 55 -3.65 1.44 3.55
C ALA A 55 -3.11 1.02 4.91
N ASN A 56 -2.51 1.95 5.64
CA ASN A 56 -1.88 1.69 6.91
C ASN A 56 -2.88 1.25 7.99
N GLU A 57 -4.00 1.96 8.14
CA GLU A 57 -5.02 1.62 9.13
C GLU A 57 -5.67 0.26 8.81
N LEU A 58 -6.04 0.03 7.55
CA LEU A 58 -6.67 -1.22 7.14
C LEU A 58 -5.73 -2.42 7.29
N LEU A 59 -4.47 -2.30 6.85
CA LEU A 59 -3.49 -3.38 6.99
C LEU A 59 -3.20 -3.68 8.47
N THR A 60 -3.12 -2.65 9.32
CA THR A 60 -2.77 -2.83 10.74
C THR A 60 -3.93 -3.33 11.57
N THR A 61 -5.11 -2.70 11.43
CA THR A 61 -6.25 -2.93 12.33
C THR A 61 -7.32 -3.82 11.74
N LYS A 62 -7.21 -4.16 10.45
CA LYS A 62 -8.16 -4.97 9.67
C LYS A 62 -9.54 -4.33 9.53
N LYS A 63 -9.66 -3.05 9.85
CA LYS A 63 -10.85 -2.22 9.67
C LYS A 63 -10.45 -0.77 9.41
N LEU A 64 -11.37 0.04 8.93
CA LEU A 64 -11.23 1.49 8.96
C LEU A 64 -12.00 2.04 10.16
N SER A 65 -11.46 3.06 10.80
CA SER A 65 -12.25 3.86 11.75
C SER A 65 -13.39 4.56 11.02
N ALA A 66 -14.50 4.81 11.72
CA ALA A 66 -15.63 5.54 11.11
C ALA A 66 -15.20 6.90 10.55
N ALA A 67 -14.36 7.62 11.30
CA ALA A 67 -13.83 8.91 10.89
C ALA A 67 -12.98 8.82 9.61
N LEU A 68 -12.10 7.82 9.49
CA LEU A 68 -11.29 7.65 8.28
C LEU A 68 -12.13 7.16 7.10
N TYR A 69 -13.09 6.26 7.34
CA TYR A 69 -14.02 5.79 6.31
C TYR A 69 -14.83 6.95 5.72
N GLU A 70 -15.49 7.75 6.56
CA GLU A 70 -16.30 8.90 6.12
C GLU A 70 -15.46 9.91 5.34
N ARG A 71 -14.25 10.21 5.82
CA ARG A 71 -13.32 11.08 5.11
C ARG A 71 -12.89 10.47 3.78
N ALA A 72 -12.55 9.18 3.74
CA ALA A 72 -12.16 8.50 2.51
C ALA A 72 -13.29 8.48 1.46
N VAL A 73 -14.52 8.18 1.86
CA VAL A 73 -15.69 8.23 0.96
C VAL A 73 -15.91 9.64 0.43
N ARG A 74 -15.83 10.67 1.28
CA ARG A 74 -16.02 12.07 0.86
C ARG A 74 -14.96 12.53 -0.15
N GLU A 75 -13.68 12.25 0.11
CA GLU A 75 -12.57 12.78 -0.71
C GLU A 75 -12.20 11.89 -1.91
N LEU A 76 -12.41 10.57 -1.82
CA LEU A 76 -12.02 9.60 -2.84
C LEU A 76 -13.21 9.02 -3.62
N GLY A 77 -14.40 9.03 -3.01
CA GLY A 77 -15.57 8.30 -3.49
C GLY A 77 -15.56 6.82 -3.08
N GLU A 78 -16.74 6.27 -2.87
CA GLU A 78 -16.92 4.88 -2.44
C GLU A 78 -16.33 3.87 -3.45
N ARG A 79 -16.51 4.11 -4.75
CA ARG A 79 -15.91 3.26 -5.80
C ARG A 79 -14.39 3.15 -5.67
N THR A 80 -13.71 4.29 -5.51
CA THR A 80 -12.25 4.27 -5.32
C THR A 80 -11.87 3.51 -4.05
N LEU A 81 -12.65 3.67 -2.97
CA LEU A 81 -12.37 2.99 -1.72
C LEU A 81 -12.53 1.47 -1.85
N ILE A 82 -13.54 0.99 -2.58
CA ILE A 82 -13.71 -0.43 -2.92
C ILE A 82 -12.51 -0.96 -3.70
N GLU A 83 -12.06 -0.22 -4.73
CA GLU A 83 -10.88 -0.59 -5.53
C GLU A 83 -9.62 -0.67 -4.65
N VAL A 84 -9.43 0.28 -3.72
CA VAL A 84 -8.31 0.28 -2.77
C VAL A 84 -8.35 -0.91 -1.83
N VAL A 85 -9.51 -1.21 -1.23
CA VAL A 85 -9.70 -2.38 -0.36
C VAL A 85 -9.42 -3.67 -1.13
N GLY A 86 -9.91 -3.78 -2.36
CA GLY A 86 -9.66 -4.92 -3.24
C GLY A 86 -8.18 -5.13 -3.54
N ILE A 87 -7.45 -4.07 -3.90
CA ILE A 87 -5.99 -4.13 -4.13
C ILE A 87 -5.26 -4.57 -2.87
N LEU A 88 -5.59 -3.99 -1.72
CA LEU A 88 -4.94 -4.32 -0.45
C LEU A 88 -5.17 -5.79 -0.04
N GLY A 89 -6.40 -6.28 -0.20
CA GLY A 89 -6.75 -7.67 0.11
C GLY A 89 -6.10 -8.67 -0.85
N TYR A 90 -6.18 -8.40 -2.16
CA TYR A 90 -5.58 -9.26 -3.17
C TYR A 90 -4.06 -9.37 -3.01
N TYR A 91 -3.37 -8.24 -2.84
CA TYR A 91 -1.92 -8.28 -2.66
C TYR A 91 -1.53 -8.83 -1.28
N ALA A 92 -2.37 -8.73 -0.25
CA ALA A 92 -2.09 -9.44 1.00
C ALA A 92 -2.05 -10.96 0.79
N LEU A 93 -2.97 -11.52 -0.02
CA LEU A 93 -2.93 -12.93 -0.42
C LEU A 93 -1.66 -13.26 -1.23
N VAL A 94 -1.26 -12.39 -2.17
CA VAL A 94 -0.02 -12.55 -2.93
C VAL A 94 1.20 -12.54 -2.00
N ALA A 95 1.30 -11.57 -1.09
CA ALA A 95 2.37 -11.46 -0.12
C ALA A 95 2.48 -12.71 0.77
N TYR A 96 1.35 -13.24 1.25
CA TYR A 96 1.34 -14.51 1.99
C TYR A 96 1.92 -15.65 1.16
N THR A 97 1.53 -15.75 -0.11
CA THR A 97 1.99 -16.80 -1.02
C THR A 97 3.50 -16.68 -1.26
N LEU A 98 3.97 -15.49 -1.67
CA LEU A 98 5.39 -15.26 -1.95
C LEU A 98 6.26 -15.49 -0.71
N ASN A 99 5.81 -15.08 0.47
CA ASN A 99 6.54 -15.31 1.72
C ASN A 99 6.56 -16.78 2.12
N ALA A 100 5.44 -17.49 2.02
CA ALA A 100 5.35 -18.90 2.40
C ALA A 100 6.24 -19.81 1.55
N PHE A 101 6.44 -19.45 0.28
CA PHE A 101 7.26 -20.20 -0.67
C PHE A 101 8.60 -19.54 -0.99
N GLU A 102 8.99 -18.50 -0.24
CA GLU A 102 10.24 -17.74 -0.40
C GLU A 102 10.52 -17.28 -1.85
N MET A 103 9.46 -16.95 -2.58
CA MET A 103 9.54 -16.54 -3.99
C MET A 103 10.03 -15.09 -4.11
N ARG A 104 11.09 -14.87 -4.89
CA ARG A 104 11.71 -13.57 -5.14
C ARG A 104 12.46 -13.55 -6.47
N LEU A 105 12.76 -12.37 -7.00
CA LEU A 105 13.64 -12.23 -8.16
C LEU A 105 15.09 -12.50 -7.74
N GLU A 106 15.82 -13.23 -8.58
CA GLU A 106 17.25 -13.54 -8.43
C GLU A 106 18.16 -12.36 -8.81
#